data_AF-A0A7Y2D3N3-F1
#
_entry.id   AF-A0A7Y2D3N3-F1
#
_cell.length_a   1.000
_cell.length_b   1.000
_cell.length_c   1.000
_cell.angle_alpha   90.00
_cell.angle_beta   90.00
_cell.angle_gamma   90.00
#
_symmetry.space_group_name_H-M   'P 1'
#
loop_
_entity.id
_entity.type
_entity.pdbx_description
1 polymer ?
#
loop_
_entity_poly.entity_id
_entity_poly.type
_entity_poly.pdbx_seq_one_letter_code
_entity_poly.pdbx_strand_id
1 'polypeptide(L)'
;MAKEEYRIKKRVFLNRNESMTAAAVAIVEDTSGRSGSNTEEWYGVVELSLTDCYRKVTYDFYLGNQEGRDAAVYKARMLAELINGFVEALEAEIESIEARKGIKAKLKAAVGS
;
A
#
# COMPACT_ATOMS: atom_id res chain seq x y z
N MET A 1 -2.63 20.01 -25.79
CA MET A 1 -2.07 18.85 -25.05
C MET A 1 -3.05 18.53 -23.94
N ALA A 2 -3.59 17.32 -23.88
CA ALA A 2 -4.54 16.93 -22.83
C ALA A 2 -3.85 17.07 -21.47
N LYS A 3 -4.46 17.84 -20.56
CA LYS A 3 -3.98 18.08 -19.19
C LYS A 3 -3.98 16.73 -18.47
N GLU A 4 -2.91 16.40 -17.75
CA GLU A 4 -2.77 15.10 -17.07
C GLU A 4 -4.01 14.78 -16.23
N GLU A 5 -4.69 13.69 -16.58
CA GLU A 5 -5.97 13.28 -15.99
C GLU A 5 -5.82 12.72 -14.56
N TYR A 6 -4.60 12.62 -14.02
CA TYR A 6 -4.34 11.95 -12.74
C TYR A 6 -3.27 12.66 -11.92
N ARG A 7 -3.54 12.86 -10.62
CA ARG A 7 -2.52 13.23 -9.63
C ARG A 7 -1.59 12.06 -9.31
N ILE A 8 -2.13 10.84 -9.35
CA ILE A 8 -1.35 9.61 -9.34
C ILE A 8 -2.11 8.51 -10.10
N LYS A 9 -1.38 7.73 -10.88
CA LYS A 9 -1.85 6.47 -11.47
C LYS A 9 -0.67 5.51 -11.55
N LYS A 10 -0.45 4.76 -10.47
CA LYS A 10 0.73 3.91 -10.31
C LYS A 10 0.32 2.47 -10.05
N ARG A 11 0.93 1.53 -10.77
CA ARG A 11 0.87 0.09 -10.49
C ARG A 11 2.28 -0.40 -10.19
N VAL A 12 2.42 -1.16 -9.11
CA VAL A 12 3.67 -1.81 -8.72
C VAL A 12 3.44 -3.29 -8.49
N PHE A 13 4.37 -4.13 -8.92
CA PHE A 13 4.39 -5.55 -8.58
C PHE A 13 5.17 -5.72 -7.28
N LEU A 14 4.60 -6.47 -6.33
CA LEU A 14 5.14 -6.61 -4.98
C LEU A 14 6.10 -7.80 -4.84
N ASN A 15 5.95 -8.81 -5.70
CA ASN A 15 6.83 -9.97 -5.71
C ASN A 15 8.07 -9.73 -6.58
N ARG A 16 9.23 -10.18 -6.09
CA ARG A 16 10.45 -10.26 -6.92
C ARG A 16 10.37 -11.39 -7.96
N ASN A 17 9.60 -12.42 -7.66
CA ASN A 17 9.33 -13.52 -8.58
C ASN A 17 8.08 -13.19 -9.40
N GLU A 18 8.26 -12.97 -10.70
CA GLU A 18 7.18 -12.59 -11.63
C GLU A 18 6.12 -13.67 -11.83
N SER A 19 6.43 -14.94 -11.49
CA SER A 19 5.43 -16.03 -11.51
C SER A 19 4.42 -15.97 -10.35
N MET A 20 4.66 -15.12 -9.34
CA MET A 20 3.73 -14.90 -8.24
C MET A 20 3.04 -13.55 -8.40
N THR A 21 1.72 -13.55 -8.57
CA THR A 21 0.98 -12.31 -8.86
C THR A 21 0.60 -11.57 -7.57
N ALA A 22 1.43 -10.62 -7.14
CA ALA A 22 1.04 -9.62 -6.15
C ALA A 22 1.34 -8.22 -6.67
N ALA A 23 0.42 -7.28 -6.45
CA ALA A 23 0.51 -5.92 -6.95
C ALA A 23 -0.22 -4.92 -6.04
N ALA A 24 0.22 -3.67 -6.09
CA ALA A 24 -0.51 -2.53 -5.54
C ALA A 24 -0.80 -1.54 -6.67
N VAL A 25 -2.00 -0.96 -6.66
CA VAL A 25 -2.45 0.07 -7.61
C VAL A 25 -3.00 1.25 -6.83
N ALA A 26 -2.49 2.45 -7.12
CA ALA A 26 -2.96 3.69 -6.53
C ALA A 26 -3.42 4.65 -7.64
N ILE A 27 -4.64 5.18 -7.52
CA ILE A 27 -5.25 6.10 -8.48
C ILE A 27 -5.86 7.27 -7.71
N VAL A 28 -5.52 8.49 -8.13
CA VAL A 28 -6.22 9.72 -7.73
C VAL A 28 -6.36 10.56 -9.00
N GLU A 29 -7.58 10.69 -9.50
CA GLU A 29 -7.89 11.50 -10.68
C GLU A 29 -7.74 13.01 -10.37
N ASP A 30 -7.24 13.81 -11.34
CA ASP A 30 -7.25 15.26 -11.20
C ASP A 30 -8.51 15.87 -11.80
N THR A 31 -9.43 16.32 -10.95
CA THR A 31 -10.68 16.96 -11.36
C THR A 31 -10.56 18.48 -11.52
N SER A 32 -9.36 19.06 -11.36
CA SER A 32 -9.12 20.52 -11.39
C SER A 32 -9.57 21.24 -12.67
N GLY A 33 -9.69 20.51 -13.78
CA GLY A 33 -10.14 21.03 -15.07
C GLY A 33 -11.65 20.97 -15.31
N ARG A 34 -12.44 20.40 -14.40
CA ARG A 34 -13.89 20.24 -14.59
C ARG A 34 -14.66 21.43 -14.03
N SER A 35 -15.48 22.07 -14.86
CA SER A 35 -16.44 23.08 -14.43
C SER A 35 -17.69 22.40 -13.87
N GLY A 36 -18.04 22.71 -12.61
CA GLY A 36 -19.13 22.07 -11.86
C GLY A 36 -20.52 22.43 -12.35
N SER A 37 -20.94 21.92 -13.52
CA SER A 37 -22.24 22.23 -14.13
C SER A 37 -23.17 21.05 -14.34
N ASN A 38 -22.80 19.82 -13.97
CA ASN A 38 -23.72 18.68 -14.03
C ASN A 38 -24.19 18.31 -12.64
N THR A 39 -25.50 18.08 -12.53
CA THR A 39 -26.32 17.83 -11.35
C THR A 39 -25.98 16.57 -10.55
N GLU A 40 -24.89 15.88 -10.91
CA GLU A 40 -24.28 14.83 -10.11
C GLU A 40 -22.87 15.30 -9.73
N GLU A 41 -22.69 15.65 -8.45
CA GLU A 41 -21.38 16.04 -7.94
C GLU A 41 -20.44 14.83 -7.99
N TRP A 42 -19.63 14.77 -9.04
CA TRP A 42 -18.65 13.72 -9.25
C TRP A 42 -17.25 14.23 -8.90
N TYR A 43 -16.53 13.50 -8.06
CA TYR A 43 -15.26 13.96 -7.46
C TYR A 43 -14.03 13.17 -7.92
N GLY A 44 -14.15 12.42 -9.01
CA GLY A 44 -13.05 11.62 -9.56
C GLY A 44 -12.94 10.21 -8.99
N VAL A 45 -12.13 9.37 -9.65
CA VAL A 45 -11.75 8.05 -9.13
C VAL A 45 -10.60 8.22 -8.14
N VAL A 46 -10.81 7.73 -6.91
CA VAL A 46 -9.81 7.77 -5.83
C VAL A 46 -9.78 6.42 -5.12
N GLU A 47 -8.80 5.60 -5.49
CA GLU A 47 -8.74 4.18 -5.12
C GLU A 47 -7.32 3.73 -4.77
N LEU A 48 -7.25 2.84 -3.78
CA LEU A 48 -6.06 2.03 -3.48
C LEU A 48 -6.45 0.55 -3.52
N SER A 49 -5.79 -0.21 -4.39
CA SER A 49 -6.00 -1.66 -4.50
C SER A 49 -4.73 -2.43 -4.14
N LEU A 50 -4.87 -3.46 -3.32
CA LEU A 50 -3.84 -4.46 -3.04
C LEU A 50 -4.34 -5.82 -3.53
N THR A 51 -3.49 -6.52 -4.28
CA THR A 51 -3.82 -7.82 -4.86
C THR A 51 -2.70 -8.82 -4.59
N ASP A 52 -3.06 -10.06 -4.27
CA ASP A 52 -2.21 -11.25 -4.26
C ASP A 52 -2.96 -12.39 -4.99
N CYS A 53 -2.28 -13.47 -5.36
CA CYS A 53 -2.64 -14.54 -6.29
C CYS A 53 -4.13 -14.93 -6.43
N TYR A 54 -4.95 -14.77 -5.38
CA TYR A 54 -6.40 -15.01 -5.38
C TYR A 54 -7.24 -13.96 -4.64
N ARG A 55 -6.63 -12.91 -4.10
CA ARG A 55 -7.29 -11.92 -3.23
C ARG A 55 -7.06 -10.52 -3.75
N LYS A 56 -8.13 -9.73 -3.78
CA LYS A 56 -8.09 -8.30 -4.07
C LYS A 56 -8.84 -7.57 -2.97
N VAL A 57 -8.21 -6.55 -2.41
CA VAL A 57 -8.85 -5.58 -1.53
C VAL A 57 -8.73 -4.22 -2.20
N THR A 58 -9.85 -3.52 -2.34
CA THR A 58 -9.90 -2.16 -2.88
C THR A 58 -10.50 -1.25 -1.82
N TYR A 59 -9.84 -0.13 -1.58
CA TYR A 59 -10.30 0.93 -0.70
C TYR A 59 -10.73 2.12 -1.55
N ASP A 60 -11.98 2.52 -1.36
CA ASP A 60 -12.52 3.74 -1.95
C ASP A 60 -12.35 4.93 -0.98
N PHE A 61 -12.10 6.10 -1.56
CA PHE A 61 -11.88 7.34 -0.84
C PHE A 61 -12.88 8.39 -1.29
N TYR A 62 -13.96 8.52 -0.53
CA TYR A 62 -15.05 9.45 -0.83
C TYR A 62 -14.62 10.90 -0.56
N LEU A 63 -14.76 11.78 -1.57
CA LEU A 63 -14.36 13.19 -1.46
C LEU A 63 -15.55 14.17 -1.52
N GLY A 64 -16.78 13.67 -1.42
CA GLY A 64 -17.92 14.50 -1.78
C GLY A 64 -18.30 15.59 -0.79
N ASN A 65 -18.02 15.38 0.49
CA ASN A 65 -18.19 16.39 1.52
C ASN A 65 -16.93 16.51 2.39
N GLN A 66 -16.92 17.49 3.30
CA GLN A 66 -15.76 17.75 4.14
C GLN A 66 -15.39 16.56 5.03
N GLU A 67 -16.38 15.95 5.68
CA GLU A 67 -16.19 14.76 6.52
C GLU A 67 -15.57 13.59 5.72
N GLY A 68 -16.06 13.34 4.51
CA GLY A 68 -15.52 12.34 3.60
C GLY A 68 -14.06 12.59 3.25
N ARG A 69 -13.70 13.85 2.94
CA ARG A 69 -12.30 14.24 2.65
C ARG A 69 -11.39 14.02 3.86
N ASP A 70 -11.85 14.40 5.05
CA ASP A 70 -11.08 14.22 6.29
C ASP A 70 -10.91 12.73 6.60
N ALA A 71 -11.97 11.93 6.46
CA ALA A 71 -11.93 10.48 6.64
C ALA A 71 -11.06 9.79 5.59
N ALA A 72 -11.07 10.25 4.34
CA ALA A 72 -10.22 9.73 3.26
C ALA A 72 -8.74 9.94 3.56
N VAL A 73 -8.36 11.16 3.97
CA VAL A 73 -6.97 11.47 4.36
C VAL A 73 -6.56 10.68 5.60
N TYR A 74 -7.42 10.61 6.62
CA TYR A 74 -7.17 9.81 7.81
C TYR A 74 -6.94 8.33 7.48
N LYS A 75 -7.84 7.73 6.69
CA LYS A 75 -7.73 6.33 6.23
C LYS A 75 -6.41 6.07 5.51
N ALA A 76 -6.01 6.96 4.59
CA ALA A 76 -4.75 6.82 3.86
C ALA A 76 -3.53 6.90 4.78
N ARG A 77 -3.54 7.83 5.76
CA ARG A 77 -2.47 7.96 6.76
C ARG A 77 -2.36 6.72 7.65
N MET A 78 -3.47 6.17 8.12
CA MET A 78 -3.48 4.95 8.93
C MET A 78 -2.97 3.73 8.17
N LEU A 79 -3.31 3.59 6.89
CA LEU A 79 -2.74 2.53 6.06
C LEU A 79 -1.23 2.67 5.90
N ALA A 80 -0.73 3.89 5.67
CA ALA A 80 0.70 4.15 5.56
C ALA A 80 1.44 3.85 6.87
N GLU A 81 0.90 4.28 8.00
CA GLU A 81 1.48 4.00 9.33
C GLU A 81 1.52 2.50 9.62
N LEU A 82 0.42 1.78 9.36
CA LEU A 82 0.34 0.34 9.55
C LEU A 82 1.38 -0.41 8.70
N ILE A 83 1.53 -0.05 7.42
CA ILE A 83 2.48 -0.70 6.52
C ILE A 83 3.92 -0.42 6.98
N ASN A 84 4.25 0.82 7.35
CA ASN A 84 5.59 1.17 7.80
C ASN A 84 5.94 0.45 9.11
N GLY A 85 5.04 0.45 10.10
CA GLY A 85 5.24 -0.29 11.35
C GLY A 85 5.35 -1.81 11.13
N PHE A 86 4.62 -2.36 10.16
CA PHE A 86 4.76 -3.77 9.77
C PHE A 86 6.15 -4.06 9.18
N VAL A 87 6.70 -3.18 8.34
CA VAL A 87 8.05 -3.33 7.79
C VAL A 87 9.10 -3.32 8.90
N GLU A 88 9.05 -2.33 9.79
CA GLU A 88 9.98 -2.23 10.92
C GLU A 88 9.94 -3.48 11.81
N ALA A 89 8.74 -3.96 12.14
CA ALA A 89 8.57 -5.17 12.94
C ALA A 89 9.09 -6.43 12.21
N LEU A 90 8.89 -6.52 10.90
CA LEU A 90 9.37 -7.64 10.09
C LEU A 90 10.90 -7.69 10.07
N GLU A 91 11.56 -6.54 9.88
CA GLU A 91 13.02 -6.43 9.90
C GLU A 91 13.60 -6.85 11.26
N ALA A 92 13.01 -6.36 12.36
CA ALA A 92 13.42 -6.73 13.72
C ALA A 92 13.27 -8.23 14.01
N GLU A 93 12.20 -8.88 13.52
CA GLU A 93 12.03 -10.32 13.68
C GLU A 93 13.04 -11.11 12.83
N ILE A 94 13.37 -10.64 11.62
CA ILE A 94 14.41 -11.26 10.78
C ILE A 94 15.76 -11.25 11.53
N GLU A 95 16.16 -10.12 12.10
CA GLU A 95 17.38 -10.02 12.91
C GLU A 95 17.36 -11.00 14.09
N SER A 96 16.23 -11.09 14.79
CA SER A 96 16.02 -12.01 15.91
C SER A 96 16.11 -13.49 15.49
N ILE A 97 15.61 -13.84 14.30
CA ILE A 97 15.76 -15.19 13.72
C ILE A 97 17.23 -15.51 13.46
N GLU A 98 17.96 -14.59 12.81
CA GLU A 98 19.36 -14.83 12.44
C GLU A 98 20.29 -14.90 13.67
N ALA A 99 20.06 -14.07 14.70
CA ALA A 99 20.78 -14.16 15.96
C ALA A 99 20.60 -15.53 16.63
N ARG A 100 19.35 -16.05 16.68
CA ARG A 100 19.05 -17.39 17.22
C ARG A 100 19.74 -18.50 16.43
N LYS A 101 19.75 -18.43 15.10
CA LYS A 101 20.45 -19.40 14.24
C LYS A 101 21.96 -19.39 14.51
N GLY A 102 22.56 -18.20 14.62
CA GLY A 102 23.98 -18.03 14.93
C GLY A 102 24.37 -18.62 16.29
N ILE A 103 23.56 -18.42 17.33
CA ILE A 103 23.76 -19.01 18.66
C ILE A 103 23.68 -20.54 18.59
N LYS A 104 22.66 -21.09 17.92
CA LYS A 104 22.50 -22.55 17.75
C LYS A 104 23.68 -23.17 17.02
N ALA A 105 24.21 -22.51 15.98
CA ALA A 105 25.39 -22.98 15.25
C ALA A 105 26.64 -23.05 16.13
N LYS A 106 26.88 -22.01 16.96
CA LYS A 106 28.01 -21.98 17.92
C LYS A 106 27.89 -23.07 18.99
N LEU A 107 26.70 -23.26 19.56
CA LEU A 107 26.45 -24.32 20.54
C LEU A 107 26.67 -25.72 19.96
N LYS A 108 26.22 -25.97 18.73
CA LYS A 108 26.46 -27.25 18.04
C LYS A 108 27.95 -27.50 17.81
N ALA A 109 28.71 -26.47 17.44
CA ALA A 109 30.15 -26.58 17.26
C ALA A 109 30.90 -26.85 18.57
N ALA A 110 30.42 -26.32 19.70
CA ALA A 110 31.04 -26.51 21.03
C ALA A 110 30.71 -27.85 21.70
N VAL A 111 29.63 -28.54 21.29
CA VAL A 111 29.20 -29.83 21.86
C VAL A 111 29.63 -31.02 20.98
N GLY A 112 29.97 -30.77 19.70
CA GLY A 112 30.45 -31.78 18.74
C GLY A 112 31.97 -31.93 18.65
N SER A 113 32.72 -31.25 19.54
CA SER A 113 34.18 -31.31 19.72
C SER A 113 34.50 -31.84 21.11
#